data_AF-A0A426U7Y3-F1
#
_entry.id   AF-A0A426U7Y3-F1
#
_cell.length_a   1.000
_cell.length_b   1.000
_cell.length_c   1.000
_cell.angle_alpha   90.00
_cell.angle_beta   90.00
_cell.angle_gamma   90.00
#
_symmetry.space_group_name_H-M   'P 1'
#
loop_
_entity.id
_entity.type
_entity.pdbx_description
1 polymer ?
#
loop_
_entity_poly.entity_id
_entity_poly.type
_entity_poly.pdbx_seq_one_letter_code
_entity_poly.pdbx_strand_id
1 'polypeptide(L)'
;MMRSIDIIRLAREQLSEITSLPVDTVSRCTKEEDGWIVEIELIEMRRIPNSCDLLGTYQLRLDADGNLMSYQRTNRYQRSSVEQK
;
A
#
# COMPACT_ATOMS: atom_id res chain seq x y z
N MET A 1 7.86 -19.12 9.31
CA MET A 1 7.99 -18.00 8.35
C MET A 1 6.66 -17.81 7.65
N MET A 2 6.08 -16.61 7.74
CA MET A 2 4.77 -16.32 7.13
C MET A 2 4.82 -16.35 5.61
N ARG A 3 3.68 -16.67 5.00
CA ARG A 3 3.51 -16.60 3.55
C ARG A 3 3.22 -15.16 3.14
N SER A 4 3.61 -14.78 1.93
CA SER A 4 3.34 -13.45 1.38
C SER A 4 1.86 -13.07 1.46
N ILE A 5 0.94 -14.03 1.26
CA ILE A 5 -0.50 -13.75 1.35
C ILE A 5 -0.96 -13.33 2.76
N ASP A 6 -0.35 -13.90 3.80
CA ASP A 6 -0.66 -13.58 5.19
C ASP A 6 -0.12 -12.18 5.52
N ILE A 7 1.08 -11.84 5.03
CA ILE A 7 1.70 -10.51 5.15
C ILE A 7 0.87 -9.44 4.43
N ILE A 8 0.43 -9.71 3.19
CA ILE A 8 -0.39 -8.78 2.42
C ILE A 8 -1.70 -8.46 3.15
N ARG A 9 -2.32 -9.47 3.78
CA ARG A 9 -3.55 -9.27 4.55
C ARG A 9 -3.30 -8.34 5.75
N LEU A 10 -2.25 -8.61 6.54
CA LEU A 10 -1.90 -7.77 7.69
C LEU A 10 -1.49 -6.35 7.29
N ALA A 11 -0.74 -6.19 6.19
CA ALA A 11 -0.33 -4.89 5.69
C ALA A 11 -1.54 -4.02 5.29
N ARG A 12 -2.54 -4.62 4.63
CA ARG A 12 -3.79 -3.94 4.27
C ARG A 12 -4.59 -3.53 5.51
N GLU A 13 -4.76 -4.45 6.46
CA GLU A 13 -5.51 -4.21 7.70
C GLU A 13 -4.89 -3.05 8.50
N GLN A 14 -3.59 -3.13 8.81
CA GLN A 14 -2.88 -2.12 9.60
C GLN A 14 -2.83 -0.75 8.89
N LEU A 15 -2.60 -0.71 7.58
CA LEU A 15 -2.52 0.56 6.86
C LEU A 15 -3.87 1.28 6.78
N SER A 16 -4.95 0.53 6.49
CA SER A 16 -6.30 1.10 6.49
C SER A 16 -6.74 1.54 7.88
N GLU A 17 -6.33 0.85 8.94
CA GLU A 17 -6.60 1.27 10.32
C GLU A 17 -5.94 2.63 10.64
N ILE A 18 -4.68 2.81 10.27
CA ILE A 18 -3.94 4.05 10.54
C ILE A 18 -4.44 5.23 9.71
N THR A 19 -4.69 4.99 8.42
CA THR A 19 -5.01 6.07 7.47
C THR A 19 -6.51 6.35 7.37
N SER A 20 -7.36 5.39 7.77
CA SER A 20 -8.79 5.37 7.47
C SER A 20 -9.11 5.47 5.96
N LEU A 21 -8.15 5.17 5.09
CA LEU A 21 -8.31 5.22 3.64
C LEU A 21 -8.59 3.83 3.07
N PRO A 22 -9.43 3.75 2.02
CA PRO A 22 -9.69 2.51 1.32
C PRO A 22 -8.49 2.11 0.46
N VAL A 23 -8.14 0.83 0.53
CA VAL A 23 -7.15 0.20 -0.36
C VAL A 23 -7.73 0.06 -1.76
N ASP A 24 -6.97 0.50 -2.77
CA ASP A 24 -7.25 0.24 -4.18
C ASP A 24 -6.63 -1.10 -4.61
N THR A 25 -5.31 -1.23 -4.45
CA THR A 25 -4.57 -2.44 -4.83
C THR A 25 -3.29 -2.59 -4.00
N VAL A 26 -2.65 -3.76 -4.13
CA VAL A 26 -1.31 -4.04 -3.60
C VAL A 26 -0.41 -4.23 -4.81
N SER A 27 0.42 -3.23 -5.11
CA SER A 27 1.29 -3.23 -6.30
C SER A 27 2.58 -4.02 -6.11
N ARG A 28 3.05 -4.19 -4.87
CA ARG A 28 4.31 -4.91 -4.58
C ARG A 28 4.29 -5.62 -3.24
N CYS A 29 4.89 -6.81 -3.20
CA CYS A 29 5.23 -7.50 -1.95
C CYS A 29 6.56 -8.22 -2.15
N THR A 30 7.58 -7.83 -1.39
CA THR A 30 8.94 -8.37 -1.47
C THR A 30 9.40 -8.81 -0.09
N LYS A 31 9.95 -10.03 -0.02
CA LYS A 31 10.58 -10.53 1.19
C LYS A 31 12.02 -10.01 1.26
N GLU A 32 12.40 -9.49 2.41
CA GLU A 32 13.76 -9.04 2.75
C GLU A 32 14.37 -9.94 3.83
N GLU A 33 15.61 -9.68 4.24
CA GLU A 33 16.32 -10.48 5.27
C GLU A 33 15.55 -10.49 6.60
N ASP A 34 15.12 -9.32 7.09
CA ASP A 34 14.50 -9.14 8.41
C ASP A 34 12.98 -8.88 8.36
N GLY A 35 12.33 -9.14 7.23
CA GLY A 35 10.90 -8.90 7.10
C GLY A 35 10.42 -8.72 5.67
N TRP A 36 9.57 -7.72 5.46
CA TRP A 36 8.86 -7.51 4.19
C TRP A 36 8.75 -6.03 3.84
N ILE A 37 8.83 -5.76 2.53
CA ILE A 37 8.46 -4.47 1.94
C ILE A 37 7.19 -4.69 1.11
N VAL A 38 6.16 -3.89 1.37
CA VAL A 38 4.88 -3.93 0.65
C VAL A 38 4.56 -2.54 0.14
N GLU A 39 4.14 -2.42 -1.12
CA GLU A 39 3.58 -1.18 -1.68
C GLU A 39 2.07 -1.36 -1.88
N ILE A 40 1.30 -0.40 -1.35
CA ILE A 40 -0.17 -0.40 -1.38
C ILE A 40 -0.64 0.95 -1.91
N GLU A 41 -1.56 0.92 -2.86
CA GLU A 41 -2.25 2.08 -3.37
C GLU A 41 -3.49 2.33 -2.52
N LEU A 42 -3.61 3.55 -1.99
CA LEU A 42 -4.78 4.02 -1.27
C LEU A 42 -5.50 5.09 -2.09
N ILE A 43 -6.83 5.14 -1.98
CA ILE A 43 -7.63 6.20 -2.60
C ILE A 43 -7.77 7.33 -1.59
N GLU A 44 -6.94 8.36 -1.73
CA GLU A 44 -6.95 9.52 -0.84
C GLU A 44 -8.16 10.42 -1.08
N MET A 45 -8.69 10.44 -2.32
CA MET A 45 -9.87 11.23 -2.67
C MET A 45 -10.62 10.61 -3.85
N ARG A 46 -11.93 10.37 -3.66
CA ARG A 46 -12.86 9.95 -4.71
C ARG A 46 -13.24 11.12 -5.61
N ARG A 47 -13.33 10.89 -6.93
CA ARG A 47 -13.80 11.88 -7.93
C ARG A 47 -14.74 11.24 -8.95
N ILE A 48 -15.46 12.07 -9.71
CA ILE A 48 -16.33 11.64 -10.80
C ILE A 48 -15.79 12.21 -12.12
N PRO A 49 -15.49 11.38 -13.13
CA PRO A 49 -15.53 9.91 -13.10
C PRO A 49 -14.44 9.31 -12.18
N ASN A 50 -14.59 8.05 -11.75
CA ASN A 50 -13.63 7.35 -10.87
C ASN A 50 -12.21 7.24 -11.48
N SER A 51 -12.06 7.42 -12.79
CA SER A 51 -10.76 7.54 -13.46
C SER A 51 -9.97 8.78 -13.03
N CYS A 52 -10.63 9.73 -12.37
CA CYS A 52 -10.02 10.93 -11.80
C CYS A 52 -9.76 10.79 -10.29
N ASP A 53 -10.00 9.63 -9.68
CA ASP A 53 -9.65 9.37 -8.28
C ASP A 53 -8.19 9.74 -8.03
N LEU A 54 -7.90 10.30 -6.87
CA LEU A 54 -6.54 10.61 -6.43
C LEU A 54 -6.01 9.46 -5.58
N LEU A 55 -4.94 8.83 -6.07
CA LEU A 55 -4.30 7.71 -5.42
C LEU A 55 -2.98 8.17 -4.77
N GLY A 56 -2.60 7.49 -3.70
CA GLY A 56 -1.27 7.57 -3.10
C GLY A 56 -0.66 6.18 -3.02
N THR A 57 0.62 6.05 -3.38
CA THR A 57 1.40 4.82 -3.15
C THR A 57 2.06 4.91 -1.79
N TYR A 58 1.84 3.89 -0.97
CA TYR A 58 2.39 3.77 0.38
C TYR A 58 3.31 2.58 0.45
N GLN A 59 4.57 2.82 0.80
CA GLN A 59 5.54 1.77 1.07
C GLN A 59 5.56 1.47 2.56
N LEU A 60 5.37 0.20 2.90
CA LEU A 60 5.35 -0.33 4.25
C LEU A 60 6.59 -1.20 4.48
N ARG A 61 7.15 -1.12 5.68
CA ARG A 61 8.12 -2.10 6.19
C ARG A 61 7.47 -2.87 7.31
N LEU A 62 7.44 -4.19 7.19
CA LEU A 62 6.92 -5.10 8.19
C LEU A 62 8.04 -6.01 8.68
N ASP A 63 7.97 -6.42 9.94
CA ASP A 63 8.86 -7.46 10.47
C ASP A 63 8.48 -8.86 9.93
N ALA A 64 9.19 -9.90 10.38
CA ALA A 64 8.95 -11.28 9.96
C ALA A 64 7.57 -11.85 10.34
N ASP A 65 6.90 -11.26 11.33
CA ASP A 65 5.57 -11.61 11.83
C ASP A 65 4.46 -10.72 11.23
N GLY A 66 4.83 -9.79 10.35
CA GLY A 66 3.91 -8.91 9.66
C GLY A 66 3.44 -7.72 10.50
N ASN A 67 4.14 -7.37 11.58
CA ASN A 67 3.87 -6.14 12.32
C ASN A 67 4.45 -4.95 11.56
N LEU A 68 3.67 -3.89 11.42
CA LEU A 68 4.10 -2.66 10.75
C LEU A 68 5.18 -1.95 11.57
N MET A 69 6.38 -1.84 11.00
CA MET A 69 7.49 -1.10 11.60
C MET A 69 7.49 0.38 11.17
N SER A 70 7.20 0.63 9.88
CA SER A 70 7.09 1.98 9.35
C SER A 70 6.28 2.01 8.05
N TYR A 71 5.74 3.18 7.73
CA TYR A 71 5.12 3.44 6.44
C TYR A 71 5.44 4.87 5.96
N GLN A 72 5.45 5.07 4.66
CA GLN A 72 5.58 6.40 4.04
C GLN A 72 4.80 6.46 2.73
N ARG A 73 4.24 7.64 2.41
CA ARG A 73 3.70 7.90 1.07
C ARG A 73 4.85 8.25 0.13
N THR A 74 5.05 7.44 -0.91
CA THR A 74 6.16 7.59 -1.88
C THR A 74 5.72 8.29 -3.15
N ASN A 75 4.43 8.22 -3.51
CA ASN A 75 3.89 8.87 -4.70
C ASN A 75 2.44 9.32 -4.48
N ARG A 76 1.97 10.27 -5.30
CA ARG A 76 0.60 10.75 -5.34
C ARG A 76 0.22 11.16 -6.76
N TYR A 77 -0.83 10.56 -7.32
CA TYR A 77 -1.17 10.69 -8.74
C TYR A 77 -2.68 10.49 -8.99
N GLN A 78 -3.19 10.95 -10.13
CA GLN A 78 -4.56 10.65 -10.55
C GLN A 78 -4.61 9.29 -11.22
N ARG A 79 -5.69 8.52 -11.04
CA ARG A 79 -5.79 7.14 -11.60
C ARG A 79 -5.51 7.06 -13.10
N SER A 80 -5.96 8.06 -13.88
CA SER A 80 -5.75 8.11 -15.33
C SER A 80 -4.36 8.60 -15.75
N SER A 81 -3.51 9.03 -14.81
CA SER A 81 -2.15 9.46 -15.13
C SER A 81 -1.35 8.25 -15.62
N VAL A 82 -0.70 8.42 -16.77
CA VAL A 82 0.31 7.47 -17.24
C VAL A 82 1.58 7.70 -16.42
N GLU A 83 2.04 6.67 -15.72
CA GLU A 83 3.29 6.72 -14.96
C GLU A 83 4.45 6.98 -15.93
N GLN A 84 5.12 8.13 -15.81
CA GLN A 84 6.42 8.33 -16.44
C GLN A 84 7.46 7.74 -15.48
N LYS A 85 7.97 6.55 -15.84
CA LYS A 85 9.14 5.95 -15.19
C LYS A 85 10.42 6.68 -15.58
#